data_AF-A0A4Q7KDQ0-F1
#
_entry.id   AF-A0A4Q7KDQ0-F1
#
_cell.length_a   1.000
_cell.length_b   1.000
_cell.length_c   1.000
_cell.angle_alpha   90.00
_cell.angle_beta   90.00
_cell.angle_gamma   90.00
#
_symmetry.space_group_name_H-M   'P 1'
#
loop_
_entity.id
_entity.type
_entity.pdbx_description
1 polymer ?
#
loop_
_entity_poly.entity_id
_entity_poly.type
_entity_poly.pdbx_seq_one_letter_code
_entity_poly.pdbx_strand_id
1 'polypeptide(L)'
;MITLGESHAPVLLIGRSANVPVVSLVQTVLVFVGLPLAIYGLVALLTLRSRAASRPRYRPGQDWDYPAVWWTANPAGVGVDRHAGRPTAEATDDSATGEARTAVGGARGSW
;
A
#
# COMPACT_ATOMS: atom_id res chain seq x y z
N MET A 1 11.74 -81.74 -48.26
CA MET A 1 12.91 -81.01 -47.75
C MET A 1 13.19 -79.83 -48.69
N ILE A 2 12.54 -78.70 -48.46
CA ILE A 2 12.90 -77.39 -49.02
C ILE A 2 12.65 -76.38 -47.89
N THR A 3 13.75 -75.84 -47.37
CA THR A 3 13.80 -74.83 -46.31
C THR A 3 13.50 -73.46 -46.91
N LEU A 4 12.36 -72.86 -46.55
CA LEU A 4 12.11 -71.44 -46.78
C LEU A 4 12.59 -70.69 -45.55
N GLY A 5 13.68 -69.95 -45.73
CA GLY A 5 14.37 -69.20 -44.67
C GLY A 5 13.46 -68.15 -44.04
N GLU A 6 13.49 -68.12 -42.71
CA GLU A 6 12.99 -67.02 -41.91
C GLU A 6 13.72 -65.72 -42.29
N SER A 7 12.99 -64.78 -42.87
CA SER A 7 13.44 -63.38 -43.02
C SER A 7 13.12 -62.62 -41.73
N HIS A 8 13.92 -62.87 -40.68
CA HIS A 8 13.98 -61.98 -39.51
C HIS A 8 15.01 -60.88 -39.78
N ALA A 9 14.54 -59.67 -40.09
CA ALA A 9 15.32 -58.45 -39.88
C ALA A 9 14.39 -57.22 -39.75
N PRO A 10 14.80 -56.21 -38.97
CA PRO A 10 14.00 -55.70 -37.87
C PRO A 10 13.08 -54.54 -38.22
N VAL A 11 11.86 -54.58 -37.66
CA VAL A 11 11.02 -53.38 -37.47
C VAL A 11 11.73 -52.50 -36.44
N LEU A 12 12.59 -51.59 -36.91
CA LEU A 12 13.22 -50.58 -36.07
C LEU A 12 13.20 -49.24 -36.78
N LEU A 13 12.07 -48.56 -36.65
CA LEU A 13 12.04 -47.11 -36.63
C LEU A 13 10.91 -46.69 -35.71
N ILE A 14 11.19 -46.78 -34.41
CA ILE A 14 10.52 -45.96 -33.40
C ILE A 14 10.91 -44.51 -33.76
N GLY A 15 10.19 -43.94 -34.72
CA GLY A 15 10.19 -42.52 -34.96
C GLY A 15 9.60 -41.88 -33.72
N ARG A 16 10.46 -41.45 -32.79
CA ARG A 16 10.08 -40.54 -31.72
C ARG A 16 9.66 -39.24 -32.40
N SER A 17 8.39 -39.15 -32.81
CA SER A 17 7.76 -37.89 -33.12
C SER A 17 7.83 -37.08 -31.84
N ALA A 18 8.89 -36.29 -31.70
CA ALA A 18 8.94 -35.24 -30.72
C ALA A 18 7.91 -34.21 -31.19
N ASN A 19 6.65 -34.41 -30.81
CA ASN A 19 5.67 -33.34 -30.79
C ASN A 19 6.33 -32.22 -29.98
N VAL A 20 6.78 -31.16 -30.63
CA VAL A 20 7.17 -29.93 -29.94
C VAL A 20 5.84 -29.34 -29.50
N PRO A 21 5.48 -29.41 -28.20
CA PRO A 21 4.25 -28.81 -27.79
C PRO A 21 4.38 -27.32 -27.99
N VAL A 22 3.48 -26.73 -28.77
CA VAL A 22 3.44 -25.27 -29.03
C VAL A 22 3.37 -24.47 -27.71
N VAL A 23 2.87 -25.11 -26.64
CA VAL A 23 2.84 -24.58 -25.27
C VAL A 23 3.25 -25.68 -24.30
N SER A 24 4.23 -25.41 -23.44
CA SER A 24 4.66 -26.34 -22.39
C SER A 24 3.83 -26.18 -21.11
N LEU A 25 3.71 -27.25 -20.31
CA LEU A 25 3.05 -27.19 -19.00
C LEU A 25 3.70 -26.15 -18.07
N VAL A 26 5.03 -26.06 -18.10
CA VAL A 26 5.79 -25.04 -17.35
C VAL A 26 5.35 -23.63 -17.76
N GLN A 27 5.20 -23.37 -19.06
CA GLN A 27 4.73 -22.08 -19.57
C GLN A 27 3.31 -21.77 -19.09
N THR A 28 2.39 -22.73 -19.14
CA THR A 28 1.03 -22.55 -18.62
C THR A 28 1.05 -22.18 -17.13
N VAL A 29 1.82 -22.90 -16.31
CA VAL A 29 1.96 -22.59 -14.89
C VAL A 29 2.57 -21.21 -14.67
N LEU A 30 3.62 -20.86 -15.41
CA LEU A 30 4.29 -19.55 -15.25
C LEU A 30 3.35 -18.40 -15.60
N VAL A 31 2.50 -18.57 -16.61
CA VAL A 31 1.54 -17.53 -17.02
C VAL A 31 0.36 -17.46 -16.06
N PHE A 32 -0.27 -18.59 -15.71
CA PHE A 32 -1.50 -18.58 -14.92
C PHE A 32 -1.28 -18.50 -13.40
N VAL A 33 -0.09 -18.89 -12.92
CA VAL A 33 0.25 -18.85 -11.50
C VAL A 33 1.36 -17.83 -11.26
N GLY A 34 2.42 -17.88 -12.07
CA GLY A 34 3.57 -16.97 -11.92
C GLY A 34 3.22 -15.50 -12.15
N LEU A 35 2.49 -15.17 -13.22
CA LEU A 35 2.14 -13.78 -13.53
C LEU A 35 1.24 -13.15 -12.45
N PRO A 36 0.15 -13.80 -11.98
CA PRO A 36 -0.64 -13.25 -10.87
C PRO A 36 0.18 -13.11 -9.59
N LEU A 37 0.98 -14.11 -9.22
CA LEU A 37 1.84 -14.03 -8.04
C LEU A 37 2.88 -12.92 -8.14
N ALA A 38 3.45 -12.68 -9.32
CA ALA A 38 4.39 -11.58 -9.54
C ALA A 38 3.70 -10.21 -9.36
N ILE A 39 2.49 -10.05 -9.90
CA ILE A 39 1.71 -8.81 -9.73
C ILE A 39 1.37 -8.58 -8.25
N TYR A 40 0.81 -9.59 -7.58
CA TYR A 40 0.48 -9.47 -6.16
C TYR A 40 1.72 -9.26 -5.29
N GLY A 41 2.82 -9.95 -5.59
CA GLY A 41 4.09 -9.79 -4.90
C GLY A 41 4.65 -8.38 -5.06
N LEU A 42 4.59 -7.82 -6.27
CA LEU A 42 5.01 -6.44 -6.54
C LEU A 42 4.16 -5.44 -5.76
N VAL A 43 2.82 -5.57 -5.82
CA VAL A 43 1.90 -4.70 -5.08
C VAL A 43 2.16 -4.81 -3.59
N ALA A 44 2.25 -6.03 -3.05
CA ALA A 44 2.52 -6.26 -1.64
C ALA A 44 3.86 -5.62 -1.21
N LEU A 45 4.91 -5.77 -2.01
CA LEU A 45 6.21 -5.18 -1.71
C LEU A 45 6.15 -3.65 -1.69
N LEU A 46 5.47 -3.03 -2.65
CA LEU A 46 5.27 -1.58 -2.69
C LEU A 46 4.44 -1.08 -1.50
N THR A 47 3.38 -1.80 -1.14
CA THR A 47 2.55 -1.47 0.04
C THR A 47 3.34 -1.58 1.34
N LEU A 48 4.08 -2.69 1.53
CA LEU A 48 4.88 -2.89 2.74
C LEU A 48 6.06 -1.90 2.81
N ARG A 49 6.65 -1.52 1.68
CA ARG A 49 7.69 -0.48 1.63
C ARG A 49 7.20 0.84 2.21
N SER A 50 5.96 1.25 1.90
CA SER A 50 5.36 2.46 2.47
C SER A 50 5.21 2.36 4.00
N ARG A 51 4.81 1.18 4.49
CA ARG A 51 4.68 0.94 5.94
C ARG A 51 6.02 0.92 6.65
N ALA A 52 7.06 0.36 6.04
CA ALA A 52 8.42 0.38 6.59
C ALA A 52 9.01 1.80 6.65
N ALA A 53 8.62 2.69 5.72
CA ALA A 53 9.02 4.09 5.71
C ALA A 53 8.11 5.01 6.56
N SER A 54 7.10 4.46 7.23
CA SER A 54 6.17 5.25 8.04
C SER A 54 6.83 5.77 9.32
N ARG A 55 6.44 6.99 9.74
CA ARG A 55 7.00 7.63 10.92
C ARG A 55 6.75 6.80 12.18
N PRO A 56 7.76 6.61 13.05
CA PRO A 56 7.60 5.86 14.28
C PRO A 56 6.57 6.53 15.18
N ARG A 57 5.70 5.72 15.80
CA ARG A 57 4.70 6.23 16.75
C ARG A 57 5.42 6.78 17.98
N TYR A 58 5.02 7.97 18.43
CA TYR A 58 5.49 8.55 19.67
C TYR A 58 5.28 7.60 20.85
N ARG A 59 6.29 7.46 21.73
CA ARG A 59 6.22 6.66 22.95
C ARG A 59 6.21 7.59 24.17
N PRO A 60 5.38 7.30 25.21
CA PRO A 60 5.46 8.02 26.47
C PRO A 60 6.88 7.97 27.05
N GLY A 61 7.44 9.13 27.40
CA GLY A 61 8.81 9.28 27.89
C GLY A 61 9.87 9.55 26.80
N GLN A 62 9.50 9.51 25.52
CA GLN A 62 10.35 10.02 24.44
C GLN A 62 10.24 11.55 24.37
N ASP A 63 11.34 12.22 24.01
CA ASP A 63 11.32 13.66 23.73
C ASP A 63 10.40 13.98 22.53
N TRP A 64 9.74 15.13 22.59
CA TRP A 64 8.79 15.55 21.58
C TRP A 64 9.48 16.31 20.44
N ASP A 65 9.88 15.59 19.39
CA ASP A 65 10.55 16.15 18.21
C ASP A 65 9.59 16.60 17.09
N TYR A 66 8.28 16.58 17.34
CA TYR A 66 7.27 16.95 16.36
C TYR A 66 6.92 18.44 16.47
N PRO A 67 6.56 19.10 15.35
CA PRO A 67 6.07 20.48 15.40
C PRO A 67 4.82 20.58 16.30
N ALA A 68 4.60 21.74 16.91
CA ALA A 68 3.39 21.99 17.70
C ALA A 68 2.16 21.88 16.79
N VAL A 69 1.23 20.98 17.16
CA VAL A 69 -0.02 20.77 16.41
C VAL A 69 -1.21 21.08 17.31
N TRP A 70 -2.11 21.92 16.81
CA TRP A 70 -3.40 22.20 17.44
C TRP A 70 -4.50 21.47 16.68
N TRP A 71 -5.19 20.55 17.34
CA TRP A 71 -6.32 19.84 16.76
C TRP A 71 -7.62 20.56 17.14
N THR A 72 -8.31 21.13 16.16
CA THR A 72 -9.64 21.69 16.38
C THR A 72 -10.71 20.63 16.15
N ALA A 73 -11.84 20.77 16.84
CA ALA A 73 -13.00 19.93 16.55
C ALA A 73 -13.59 20.28 15.17
N ASN A 74 -14.25 19.31 14.54
CA ASN A 74 -14.99 19.53 13.30
C ASN A 74 -16.07 20.60 13.52
N PRO A 75 -16.00 21.77 12.85
CA PRO A 75 -16.91 22.91 13.11
C PRO A 75 -18.39 22.55 12.95
N ALA A 76 -18.71 21.67 11.99
CA ALA A 76 -20.08 21.22 11.75
C ALA A 76 -20.67 20.41 12.92
N GLY A 77 -19.82 19.76 13.71
CA GLY A 77 -20.24 18.97 14.88
C GLY A 77 -20.25 19.76 16.19
N VAL A 78 -19.71 20.99 16.22
CA VAL A 78 -19.58 21.77 17.46
C VAL A 78 -20.41 23.04 17.52
N GLY A 79 -21.19 23.37 16.47
CA GLY A 79 -22.04 24.58 16.46
C GLY A 79 -21.24 25.88 16.61
N VAL A 80 -19.97 25.87 16.23
CA VAL A 80 -19.03 26.98 16.41
C VAL A 80 -18.91 27.77 15.10
N ASP A 81 -20.00 28.42 14.69
CA ASP A 81 -19.95 29.48 13.68
C ASP A 81 -19.27 30.77 14.20
N ARG A 82 -18.91 30.82 15.50
CA ARG A 82 -18.39 32.03 16.16
C ARG A 82 -16.86 32.12 16.28
N HIS A 83 -16.09 31.07 15.98
CA HIS A 83 -14.62 31.09 16.09
C HIS A 83 -13.86 30.65 14.85
N ALA A 84 -14.56 30.32 13.76
CA ALA A 84 -13.93 30.11 12.46
C ALA A 84 -13.60 31.46 11.81
N GLY A 85 -12.61 32.15 12.36
CA GLY A 85 -11.92 33.25 11.70
C GLY A 85 -11.21 32.72 10.46
N ARG A 86 -11.94 32.65 9.35
CA ARG A 86 -11.38 32.45 8.01
C ARG A 86 -10.46 33.64 7.72
N PRO A 87 -9.16 33.46 7.42
CA PRO A 87 -8.36 34.53 6.88
C PRO A 87 -8.68 34.63 5.38
N THR A 88 -9.79 35.28 5.04
CA THR A 88 -9.94 35.86 3.71
C THR A 88 -9.17 37.16 3.73
N ALA A 89 -8.11 37.21 2.93
CA ALA A 89 -7.39 38.42 2.63
C ALA A 89 -8.36 39.52 2.15
N GLU A 90 -8.04 40.75 2.54
CA GLU A 90 -8.63 42.03 2.12
C GLU A 90 -9.85 42.52 2.91
N ALA A 91 -9.58 43.30 3.98
CA ALA A 91 -10.43 44.42 4.39
C ALA A 91 -9.58 45.41 5.20
N THR A 92 -9.55 46.63 4.69
CA THR A 92 -8.88 47.83 5.19
C THR A 92 -9.58 48.39 6.43
N ASP A 93 -8.74 48.80 7.38
CA ASP A 93 -8.90 49.78 8.47
C ASP A 93 -9.97 49.63 9.57
N ASP A 94 -9.53 50.12 10.73
CA ASP A 94 -10.27 50.61 11.89
C ASP A 94 -10.86 49.62 12.92
N SER A 95 -10.12 49.52 14.02
CA SER A 95 -10.60 49.74 15.38
C SER A 95 -11.79 48.89 15.86
N ALA A 96 -11.47 47.65 16.23
CA ALA A 96 -12.16 46.95 17.32
C ALA A 96 -11.15 46.59 18.41
N THR A 97 -11.07 47.45 19.42
CA THR A 97 -10.60 47.23 20.79
C THR A 97 -10.30 45.75 21.13
N GLY A 98 -9.04 45.37 20.95
CA GLY A 98 -8.54 44.07 21.32
C GLY A 98 -8.27 43.99 22.81
N GLU A 99 -9.28 43.68 23.62
CA GLU A 99 -9.08 43.00 24.90
C GLU A 99 -10.39 42.46 25.51
N ALA A 100 -10.54 41.14 25.50
CA ALA A 100 -11.05 40.36 26.63
C ALA A 100 -10.93 38.85 26.32
N ARG A 101 -9.79 38.25 26.66
CA ARG A 101 -9.75 36.83 27.03
C ARG A 101 -9.34 36.75 28.49
N THR A 102 -10.26 37.10 29.39
CA THR A 102 -10.02 37.11 30.84
C THR A 102 -10.35 35.72 31.40
N ALA A 103 -9.44 34.79 31.10
CA ALA A 103 -9.32 33.41 31.56
C ALA A 103 -10.54 32.78 32.26
N VAL A 104 -11.11 31.72 31.65
CA VAL A 104 -12.13 30.90 32.33
C VAL A 104 -11.63 29.47 32.47
N GLY A 105 -10.95 29.22 33.60
CA GLY A 105 -10.62 27.90 34.13
C GLY A 105 -9.25 27.32 33.75
N GLY A 106 -8.74 26.43 34.60
CA GLY A 106 -7.51 25.66 34.38
C GLY A 106 -7.51 24.37 35.20
N ALA A 107 -7.14 23.26 34.58
CA ALA A 107 -6.93 21.97 35.24
C ALA A 107 -5.50 21.51 34.94
N ARG A 108 -4.79 21.01 35.95
CA ARG A 108 -3.44 20.47 35.81
C ARG A 108 -3.29 19.17 36.59
N GLY A 109 -2.49 18.26 36.07
CA GLY A 109 -2.04 17.04 36.74
C GLY A 109 -0.63 16.72 36.27
N SER A 110 0.17 16.13 37.15
CA SER A 110 1.47 15.55 36.82
C SER A 110 1.31 14.03 36.82
N TRP A 111 1.46 13.41 35.65
CA TRP A 111 1.54 11.96 35.50
C TRP A 111 2.94 11.44 35.82
#